data_AF-A0A2D8XMH7-F1
#
_entry.id   AF-A0A2D8XMH7-F1
#
_cell.length_a   1.000
_cell.length_b   1.000
_cell.length_c   1.000
_cell.angle_alpha   90.00
_cell.angle_beta   90.00
_cell.angle_gamma   90.00
#
_symmetry.space_group_name_H-M   'P 1'
#
loop_
_entity.id
_entity.type
_entity.pdbx_description
1 polymer ?
#
loop_
_entity_poly.entity_id
_entity_poly.type
_entity_poly.pdbx_seq_one_letter_code
_entity_poly.pdbx_strand_id
1 'polypeptide(L)'
;MNVQLNPPNIDIDKDLSEKEFELRSKRDGVKLHYQGLKKTQDKFQKVIIVLSLFTALLETVKTQLNLNESSNPVVSNSSAVAPIFLSTIVGIISSLLKFKDFPAKLENDSKAIEKATYAISRIRELRSSLNFEEKIVIQNSYLDTALATHRQALELIEVTLSPKDRQSLFQQAQKNLIKIGEDAQTFKDELKKIKPFEPKVMITAKPVKVLEFPV
;
A
#
# COMPACT_ATOMS: atom_id res chain seq x y z
N MET A 1 48.90 -13.50 -2.87
CA MET A 1 48.76 -12.40 -1.90
C MET A 1 47.28 -12.30 -1.55
N ASN A 2 46.83 -13.03 -0.52
CA ASN A 2 45.44 -12.98 -0.09
C ASN A 2 45.25 -11.70 0.71
N VAL A 3 44.71 -10.66 0.07
CA VAL A 3 44.30 -9.45 0.75
C VAL A 3 43.10 -9.83 1.62
N GLN A 4 43.35 -10.10 2.91
CA GLN A 4 42.30 -10.12 3.91
C GLN A 4 41.79 -8.68 4.02
N LEU A 5 40.77 -8.35 3.22
CA LEU A 5 39.96 -7.17 3.40
C LEU A 5 39.23 -7.38 4.73
N ASN A 6 39.78 -6.84 5.83
CA ASN A 6 39.00 -6.72 7.05
C ASN A 6 37.74 -5.92 6.68
N PRO A 7 36.54 -6.52 6.81
CA PRO A 7 35.32 -5.77 6.55
C PRO A 7 35.32 -4.56 7.49
N PRO A 8 34.88 -3.38 7.02
CA PRO A 8 34.74 -2.23 7.89
C PRO A 8 33.94 -2.64 9.12
N ASN A 9 34.30 -2.11 10.29
CA ASN A 9 33.57 -2.33 11.53
C ASN A 9 32.21 -1.61 11.42
N ILE A 10 31.27 -2.25 10.72
CA ILE A 10 29.92 -1.77 10.51
C ILE A 10 29.14 -2.13 11.76
N ASP A 11 28.52 -1.13 12.37
CA ASP A 11 27.45 -1.38 13.33
C ASP A 11 26.26 -1.98 12.58
N ILE A 12 26.14 -3.30 12.68
CA ILE A 12 25.15 -4.10 11.95
C ILE A 12 23.73 -3.64 12.31
N ASP A 13 23.47 -3.26 13.56
CA ASP A 13 22.14 -2.76 13.98
C ASP A 13 21.81 -1.44 13.29
N LYS A 14 22.77 -0.51 13.27
CA LYS A 14 22.58 0.80 12.64
C LYS A 14 22.35 0.67 11.13
N ASP A 15 23.17 -0.10 10.43
CA ASP A 15 23.01 -0.29 8.98
C ASP A 15 21.70 -1.03 8.63
N LEU A 16 21.31 -2.07 9.39
CA LEU A 16 20.01 -2.72 9.23
C LEU A 16 18.85 -1.74 9.40
N SER A 17 18.94 -0.83 10.37
CA SER A 17 17.91 0.19 10.61
C SER A 17 17.82 1.21 9.48
N GLU A 18 18.96 1.65 8.92
CA GLU A 18 18.99 2.56 7.77
C GLU A 18 18.37 1.90 6.52
N LYS A 19 18.75 0.65 6.24
CA LYS A 19 18.20 -0.14 5.13
C LYS A 19 16.71 -0.45 5.30
N GLU A 20 16.25 -0.73 6.53
CA GLU A 20 14.83 -0.89 6.82
C GLU A 20 14.07 0.38 6.45
N PHE A 21 14.56 1.55 6.89
CA PHE A 21 13.92 2.83 6.64
C PHE A 21 13.86 3.17 5.15
N GLU A 22 14.96 2.95 4.42
CA GLU A 22 15.03 3.14 2.97
C GLU A 22 13.99 2.27 2.25
N LEU A 23 13.96 0.96 2.53
CA LEU A 23 12.99 0.04 1.92
C LEU A 23 11.55 0.42 2.25
N ARG A 24 11.27 0.86 3.47
CA ARG A 24 9.92 1.31 3.85
C ARG A 24 9.48 2.50 3.01
N SER A 25 10.32 3.53 2.88
CA SER A 25 10.00 4.71 2.07
C SER A 25 9.78 4.35 0.60
N LYS A 26 10.65 3.53 0.02
CA LYS A 26 10.53 3.11 -1.38
C LYS A 26 9.31 2.23 -1.64
N ARG A 27 9.05 1.25 -0.76
CA ARG A 27 7.84 0.40 -0.80
C ARG A 27 6.56 1.23 -0.74
N ASP A 28 6.50 2.20 0.16
CA ASP A 28 5.30 3.04 0.32
C ASP A 28 5.11 3.96 -0.90
N GLY A 29 6.19 4.40 -1.55
CA GLY A 29 6.13 5.05 -2.87
C GLY A 29 5.54 4.15 -3.95
N VAL A 30 5.94 2.87 -4.02
CA VAL A 30 5.36 1.89 -4.96
C VAL A 30 3.88 1.65 -4.66
N LYS A 31 3.49 1.58 -3.38
CA LYS A 31 2.07 1.47 -2.98
C LYS A 31 1.23 2.66 -3.44
N LEU A 32 1.78 3.88 -3.36
CA LEU A 32 1.09 5.08 -3.87
C LEU A 32 0.88 5.00 -5.39
N HIS A 33 1.89 4.53 -6.13
CA HIS A 33 1.78 4.29 -7.56
C HIS A 33 0.70 3.26 -7.89
N TYR A 34 0.74 2.09 -7.23
CA TYR A 34 -0.26 1.03 -7.37
C TYR A 34 -1.68 1.56 -7.15
N GLN A 35 -1.90 2.34 -6.07
CA GLN A 35 -3.20 2.93 -5.77
C GLN A 35 -3.63 3.95 -6.84
N GLY A 36 -2.71 4.75 -7.36
CA GLY A 36 -2.97 5.71 -8.43
C GLY A 36 -3.39 5.04 -9.73
N LEU A 37 -2.69 3.98 -10.13
CA LEU A 37 -3.02 3.15 -11.29
C LEU A 37 -4.39 2.49 -11.13
N LYS A 38 -4.63 1.86 -9.98
CA LYS A 38 -5.92 1.21 -9.69
C LYS A 38 -7.09 2.18 -9.74
N LYS A 39 -6.95 3.36 -9.12
CA LYS A 39 -7.97 4.43 -9.19
C LYS A 39 -8.25 4.87 -10.63
N THR A 40 -7.23 4.91 -11.47
CA THR A 40 -7.38 5.30 -12.88
C THR A 40 -8.11 4.21 -13.67
N GLN A 41 -7.75 2.95 -13.47
CA GLN A 41 -8.45 1.81 -14.06
C GLN A 41 -9.94 1.79 -13.64
N ASP A 42 -10.22 1.94 -12.34
CA ASP A 42 -11.57 1.97 -11.80
C ASP A 42 -12.41 3.11 -12.40
N LYS A 43 -11.80 4.28 -12.64
CA LYS A 43 -12.49 5.42 -13.30
C LYS A 43 -12.93 5.05 -14.71
N PHE A 44 -12.06 4.49 -15.53
CA PHE A 44 -12.42 4.08 -16.89
C PHE A 44 -13.51 3.01 -16.89
N GLN A 45 -13.42 2.03 -15.98
CA GLN A 45 -14.42 0.98 -15.87
C GLN A 45 -15.79 1.53 -15.45
N LYS A 46 -15.82 2.48 -14.51
CA LYS A 46 -17.06 3.19 -14.15
C LYS A 46 -17.65 3.96 -15.33
N VAL A 47 -16.82 4.66 -16.11
CA VAL A 47 -17.28 5.39 -17.31
C VAL A 47 -17.89 4.43 -18.34
N ILE A 48 -17.25 3.30 -18.60
CA ILE A 48 -17.78 2.27 -19.51
C ILE A 48 -19.16 1.79 -19.02
N ILE A 49 -19.29 1.47 -17.73
CA ILE A 49 -20.57 1.01 -17.16
C ILE A 49 -21.67 2.06 -17.33
N VAL A 50 -21.38 3.32 -17.01
CA VAL A 50 -22.36 4.43 -17.12
C VAL A 50 -22.78 4.63 -18.58
N LEU A 51 -21.83 4.63 -19.52
CA LEU A 51 -22.13 4.77 -20.93
C LEU A 51 -22.96 3.59 -21.46
N SER A 52 -22.62 2.36 -21.09
CA SER A 52 -23.38 1.16 -21.48
C SER A 52 -24.81 1.19 -20.93
N LEU A 53 -24.99 1.61 -19.68
CA LEU A 53 -26.32 1.78 -19.08
C LEU A 53 -27.13 2.85 -19.82
N PHE A 54 -26.49 3.97 -20.18
CA PHE A 54 -27.13 5.04 -20.93
C PHE A 54 -27.53 4.60 -22.35
N THR A 55 -26.68 3.83 -23.04
CA THR A 55 -27.01 3.22 -24.33
C THR A 55 -28.24 2.30 -24.21
N ALA A 56 -28.28 1.43 -23.19
CA ALA A 56 -29.43 0.54 -22.95
C ALA A 56 -30.72 1.31 -22.64
N LEU A 57 -30.62 2.43 -21.92
CA LEU A 57 -31.75 3.34 -21.68
C LEU A 57 -32.26 3.91 -23.00
N LEU A 58 -31.37 4.44 -23.86
CA LEU A 58 -31.76 4.97 -25.16
C LEU A 58 -32.41 3.91 -26.06
N GLU A 59 -31.90 2.68 -26.05
CA GLU A 59 -32.53 1.56 -26.77
C GLU A 59 -33.93 1.24 -26.24
N THR A 60 -34.09 1.25 -24.92
CA THR A 60 -35.39 1.02 -24.28
C THR A 60 -36.37 2.13 -24.64
N VAL A 61 -35.97 3.40 -24.55
CA VAL A 61 -36.82 4.55 -24.93
C VAL A 61 -37.17 4.52 -26.41
N LYS A 62 -36.20 4.21 -27.28
CA LYS A 62 -36.43 4.03 -28.72
C LYS A 62 -37.50 2.98 -28.99
N THR A 63 -37.41 1.85 -28.29
CA THR A 63 -38.33 0.71 -28.46
C THR A 63 -39.71 1.01 -27.89
N GLN A 64 -39.80 1.57 -26.68
CA GLN A 64 -41.09 1.85 -26.03
C GLN A 64 -41.89 2.95 -26.74
N LEU A 65 -41.22 3.93 -27.35
CA LEU A 65 -41.86 5.03 -28.07
C LEU A 65 -41.97 4.80 -29.59
N ASN A 66 -41.57 3.62 -30.10
CA ASN A 66 -41.52 3.30 -31.53
C ASN A 66 -40.90 4.43 -32.38
N LEU A 67 -39.81 5.05 -31.89
CA LEU A 67 -39.25 6.26 -32.51
C LEU A 67 -38.73 6.05 -33.93
N ASN A 68 -38.50 4.80 -34.33
CA ASN A 68 -38.12 4.43 -35.71
C ASN A 68 -39.23 4.73 -36.73
N GLU A 69 -40.51 4.67 -36.33
CA GLU A 69 -41.68 4.91 -37.19
C GLU A 69 -42.24 6.34 -37.05
N SER A 70 -41.53 7.21 -36.32
CA SER A 70 -41.90 8.61 -36.15
C SER A 70 -41.98 9.33 -37.50
N SER A 71 -43.04 10.13 -37.69
CA SER A 71 -43.27 10.95 -38.88
C SER A 71 -42.21 12.04 -39.10
N ASN A 72 -41.40 12.33 -38.07
CA ASN A 72 -40.35 13.34 -38.14
C ASN A 72 -38.99 12.67 -38.46
N PRO A 73 -38.45 12.83 -39.68
CA PRO A 73 -37.27 12.09 -40.15
C PRO A 73 -36.02 12.38 -39.32
N VAL A 74 -35.93 13.56 -38.72
CA VAL A 74 -34.80 13.94 -37.85
C VAL A 74 -34.80 13.11 -36.56
N VAL A 75 -35.97 12.89 -35.97
CA VAL A 75 -36.12 12.14 -34.70
C VAL A 75 -35.88 10.65 -34.94
N SER A 76 -36.44 10.09 -36.02
CA SER A 76 -36.24 8.68 -36.39
C SER A 76 -34.76 8.37 -36.64
N ASN A 77 -34.10 9.14 -37.50
CA ASN A 77 -32.68 8.95 -37.82
C ASN A 77 -31.77 9.17 -36.60
N SER A 78 -32.04 10.18 -35.77
CA SER A 78 -31.25 10.42 -34.56
C SER A 78 -31.40 9.31 -33.54
N SER A 79 -32.61 8.75 -33.38
CA SER A 79 -32.86 7.66 -32.43
C SER A 79 -32.18 6.34 -32.83
N ALA A 80 -32.00 6.11 -34.13
CA ALA A 80 -31.27 4.96 -34.66
C ALA A 80 -29.75 5.10 -34.53
N VAL A 81 -29.20 6.31 -34.75
CA VAL A 81 -27.75 6.57 -34.75
C VAL A 81 -27.18 6.73 -33.34
N ALA A 82 -27.92 7.30 -32.39
CA ALA A 82 -27.40 7.62 -31.06
C ALA A 82 -26.87 6.38 -30.28
N PRO A 83 -27.57 5.23 -30.22
CA PRO A 83 -27.05 4.04 -29.53
C PRO A 83 -25.80 3.45 -30.21
N ILE A 84 -25.73 3.50 -31.54
CA ILE A 84 -24.58 3.01 -32.34
C ILE A 84 -23.34 3.87 -32.06
N PHE A 85 -23.52 5.19 -32.03
CA PHE A 85 -22.45 6.13 -31.74
C PHE A 85 -21.90 5.93 -30.31
N LEU A 86 -22.78 5.81 -29.32
CA LEU A 86 -22.37 5.56 -27.93
C LEU A 86 -21.65 4.21 -27.77
N SER A 87 -22.13 3.16 -28.43
CA SER A 87 -21.48 1.85 -28.43
C SER A 87 -20.07 1.91 -29.02
N THR A 88 -19.87 2.74 -30.06
CA THR A 88 -18.56 2.96 -30.67
C THR A 88 -17.61 3.69 -29.72
N ILE A 89 -18.09 4.71 -28.99
CA ILE A 89 -17.31 5.39 -27.94
C ILE A 89 -16.87 4.41 -26.86
N VAL A 90 -17.78 3.54 -26.39
CA VAL A 90 -17.46 2.49 -25.41
C VAL A 90 -16.38 1.55 -25.96
N GLY A 91 -16.48 1.17 -27.23
CA GLY A 91 -15.46 0.37 -27.92
C GLY A 91 -14.08 1.04 -27.96
N ILE A 92 -14.03 2.34 -28.27
CA ILE A 92 -12.80 3.13 -28.30
C ILE A 92 -12.17 3.18 -26.89
N ILE A 93 -12.95 3.53 -25.88
CA ILE A 93 -12.46 3.61 -24.49
C ILE A 93 -11.96 2.24 -24.02
N SER A 94 -12.68 1.17 -24.34
CA SER A 94 -12.30 -0.20 -23.98
C SER A 94 -10.99 -0.62 -24.65
N SER A 95 -10.79 -0.25 -25.91
CA SER A 95 -9.54 -0.49 -26.64
C SER A 95 -8.37 0.29 -26.02
N LEU A 96 -8.56 1.58 -25.72
CA LEU A 96 -7.56 2.41 -25.03
C LEU A 96 -7.16 1.85 -23.66
N LEU A 97 -8.11 1.26 -22.93
CA LEU A 97 -7.82 0.61 -21.65
C LEU A 97 -6.93 -0.63 -21.82
N LYS A 98 -7.18 -1.45 -22.85
CA LYS A 98 -6.34 -2.61 -23.18
C LYS A 98 -4.92 -2.19 -23.52
N PHE A 99 -4.73 -1.11 -24.29
CA PHE A 99 -3.39 -0.60 -24.62
C PHE A 99 -2.58 -0.11 -23.42
N LYS A 100 -3.23 0.34 -22.35
CA LYS A 100 -2.53 0.84 -21.15
C LYS A 100 -1.94 -0.26 -20.29
N ASP A 101 -2.37 -1.50 -20.49
CA ASP A 101 -1.93 -2.70 -19.78
C ASP A 101 -1.82 -2.51 -18.26
N PHE A 102 -2.91 -1.99 -17.68
CA PHE A 102 -3.02 -1.81 -16.23
C PHE A 102 -2.81 -3.12 -15.44
N PRO A 103 -3.32 -4.29 -15.87
CA PRO A 103 -3.15 -5.53 -15.12
C PRO A 103 -1.67 -5.90 -14.93
N ALA A 104 -0.86 -5.87 -16.01
CA ALA A 104 0.56 -6.20 -15.91
C ALA A 104 1.32 -5.22 -15.00
N LYS A 105 1.01 -3.92 -15.10
CA LYS A 105 1.64 -2.90 -14.24
C LYS A 105 1.29 -3.09 -12.76
N LEU A 106 0.02 -3.37 -12.46
CA LEU A 106 -0.44 -3.61 -11.09
C LEU A 106 0.18 -4.90 -10.51
N GLU A 107 0.36 -5.95 -11.33
CA GLU A 107 1.03 -7.17 -10.91
C GLU A 107 2.52 -6.92 -10.59
N ASN A 108 3.23 -6.18 -11.44
CA ASN A 108 4.62 -5.82 -11.21
C ASN A 108 4.79 -4.97 -9.93
N ASP A 109 3.92 -3.99 -9.73
CA ASP A 109 3.86 -3.19 -8.49
C ASP A 109 3.60 -4.09 -7.27
N SER A 110 2.65 -5.03 -7.35
CA SER A 110 2.34 -5.96 -6.24
C SER A 110 3.55 -6.82 -5.88
N LYS A 111 4.22 -7.40 -6.90
CA LYS A 111 5.45 -8.19 -6.72
C LYS A 111 6.57 -7.37 -6.06
N ALA A 112 6.74 -6.11 -6.47
CA ALA A 112 7.71 -5.21 -5.86
C ALA A 112 7.39 -4.93 -4.39
N ILE A 113 6.11 -4.70 -4.06
CA ILE A 113 5.64 -4.47 -2.70
C ILE A 113 5.84 -5.72 -1.82
N GLU A 114 5.54 -6.90 -2.34
CA GLU A 114 5.70 -8.18 -1.65
C GLU A 114 7.17 -8.45 -1.32
N LYS A 115 8.07 -8.33 -2.31
CA LYS A 115 9.51 -8.52 -2.09
C LYS A 115 10.08 -7.52 -1.09
N ALA A 116 9.68 -6.25 -1.18
CA ALA A 116 10.11 -5.24 -0.22
C ALA A 116 9.61 -5.53 1.20
N THR A 117 8.37 -6.03 1.33
CA THR A 117 7.80 -6.43 2.63
C THR A 117 8.54 -7.64 3.20
N TYR A 118 8.85 -8.64 2.36
CA TYR A 118 9.66 -9.78 2.76
C TYR A 118 11.06 -9.38 3.24
N ALA A 119 11.75 -8.52 2.50
CA ALA A 119 13.06 -8.01 2.87
C ALA A 119 13.03 -7.24 4.21
N ILE A 120 12.01 -6.41 4.44
CA ILE A 120 11.81 -5.72 5.72
C ILE A 120 11.61 -6.72 6.87
N SER A 121 10.82 -7.78 6.67
CA SER A 121 10.64 -8.81 7.70
C SER A 121 11.93 -9.54 8.02
N ARG A 122 12.73 -9.90 7.02
CA ARG A 122 14.05 -10.54 7.22
C ARG A 122 15.03 -9.64 7.98
N ILE A 123 15.05 -8.35 7.66
CA ILE A 123 15.85 -7.35 8.38
C ILE A 123 15.44 -7.28 9.85
N ARG A 124 14.14 -7.30 10.15
CA ARG A 124 13.62 -7.26 11.53
C ARG A 124 13.90 -8.54 12.31
N GLU A 125 13.76 -9.70 11.67
CA GLU A 125 14.10 -11.00 12.25
C GLU A 125 15.58 -11.01 12.69
N LEU A 126 16.49 -10.63 11.78
CA LEU A 126 17.92 -10.55 12.06
C LEU A 126 18.26 -9.53 13.15
N ARG A 127 17.57 -8.40 13.15
CA ARG A 127 17.73 -7.39 14.20
C ARG A 127 17.29 -7.90 15.57
N SER A 128 16.24 -8.73 15.62
CA SER A 128 15.80 -9.37 16.86
C SER A 128 16.79 -10.44 17.34
N SER A 129 17.46 -11.16 16.44
CA SER A 129 18.41 -12.22 16.82
C SER A 129 19.81 -11.71 17.16
N LEU A 130 20.10 -10.43 16.90
CA LEU A 130 21.42 -9.81 17.05
C LEU A 130 22.06 -9.97 18.44
N ASN A 131 21.24 -10.03 19.50
CA ASN A 131 21.69 -10.16 20.88
C ASN A 131 21.69 -11.61 21.40
N PHE A 132 21.17 -12.57 20.62
CA PHE A 132 20.96 -13.96 21.05
C PHE A 132 21.89 -14.94 20.34
N GLU A 133 22.42 -14.59 19.17
CA GLU A 133 23.24 -15.45 18.33
C GLU A 133 24.73 -15.07 18.34
N GLU A 134 25.59 -15.99 17.92
CA GLU A 134 27.02 -15.73 17.76
C GLU A 134 27.31 -14.75 16.62
N LYS A 135 28.30 -13.87 16.82
CA LYS A 135 28.67 -12.82 15.86
C LYS A 135 28.95 -13.32 14.44
N ILE A 136 29.54 -14.51 14.29
CA ILE A 136 29.88 -15.10 12.99
C ILE A 136 28.61 -15.49 12.22
N VAL A 137 27.64 -16.09 12.92
CA VAL A 137 26.35 -16.49 12.34
C VAL A 137 25.55 -15.25 11.90
N ILE A 138 25.57 -14.20 12.72
CA ILE A 138 24.91 -12.92 12.42
C ILE A 138 25.53 -12.27 11.17
N GLN A 139 26.86 -12.25 11.04
CA GLN A 139 27.53 -11.67 9.87
C GLN A 139 27.20 -12.42 8.58
N ASN A 140 27.18 -13.75 8.62
CA ASN A 140 26.81 -14.55 7.45
C ASN A 140 25.33 -14.33 7.08
N SER A 141 24.43 -14.36 8.06
CA SER A 141 23.00 -14.11 7.85
C SER A 141 22.72 -12.69 7.33
N TYR A 142 23.48 -11.70 7.79
CA TYR A 142 23.43 -10.33 7.30
C TYR A 142 23.77 -10.24 5.81
N LEU A 143 24.89 -10.84 5.38
CA LEU A 143 25.33 -10.81 3.99
C LEU A 143 24.40 -11.62 3.06
N ASP A 144 24.11 -12.87 3.44
CA ASP A 144 23.42 -13.83 2.57
C ASP A 144 21.91 -13.62 2.54
N THR A 145 21.31 -13.18 3.65
CA THR A 145 19.85 -13.06 3.76
C THR A 145 19.41 -11.60 3.70
N ALA A 146 19.85 -10.76 4.63
CA ALA A 146 19.34 -9.39 4.73
C ALA A 146 19.79 -8.52 3.54
N LEU A 147 21.07 -8.53 3.21
CA LEU A 147 21.61 -7.74 2.10
C LEU A 147 21.15 -8.24 0.73
N ALA A 148 21.10 -9.56 0.53
CA ALA A 148 20.65 -10.15 -0.73
C ALA A 148 19.18 -9.81 -1.00
N THR A 149 18.30 -10.01 -0.01
CA THR A 149 16.86 -9.70 -0.15
C THR A 149 16.62 -8.21 -0.30
N HIS A 150 17.39 -7.36 0.40
CA HIS A 150 17.35 -5.91 0.22
C HIS A 150 17.70 -5.49 -1.21
N ARG A 151 18.80 -5.99 -1.77
CA ARG A 151 19.23 -5.68 -3.14
C ARG A 151 18.21 -6.12 -4.18
N GLN A 152 17.67 -7.33 -4.03
CA GLN A 152 16.63 -7.85 -4.92
C GLN A 152 15.34 -7.02 -4.87
N ALA A 153 14.96 -6.54 -3.68
CA ALA A 153 13.80 -5.65 -3.53
C ALA A 153 14.05 -4.29 -4.20
N LEU A 154 15.25 -3.72 -4.04
CA LEU A 154 15.63 -2.47 -4.70
C LEU A 154 15.62 -2.58 -6.22
N GLU A 155 16.26 -3.60 -6.78
CA GLU A 155 16.30 -3.83 -8.22
C GLU A 155 14.89 -3.91 -8.80
N LEU A 156 13.99 -4.66 -8.15
CA LEU A 156 12.62 -4.80 -8.63
C LEU A 156 11.86 -3.47 -8.57
N ILE A 157 12.04 -2.67 -7.50
CA ILE A 157 11.45 -1.33 -7.40
C ILE A 157 11.97 -0.41 -8.52
N GLU A 158 13.25 -0.52 -8.87
CA GLU A 158 13.88 0.30 -9.89
C GLU A 158 13.44 -0.09 -11.31
N VAL A 159 13.18 -1.36 -11.58
CA VAL A 159 12.63 -1.80 -12.86
C VAL A 159 11.15 -1.42 -12.99
N THR A 160 10.41 -1.39 -11.88
CA THR A 160 8.96 -1.19 -11.89
C THR A 160 8.56 0.28 -12.07
N LEU A 161 9.29 1.23 -11.48
CA LEU A 161 8.97 2.66 -11.56
C LEU A 161 9.89 3.43 -12.50
N SER A 162 9.29 4.28 -13.33
CA SER A 162 10.04 5.24 -14.16
C SER A 162 10.87 6.20 -13.27
N PRO A 163 12.06 6.65 -13.70
CA PRO A 163 12.90 7.53 -12.88
C PRO A 163 12.22 8.85 -12.46
N LYS A 164 11.38 9.42 -13.32
CA LYS A 164 10.67 10.67 -13.05
C LYS A 164 9.57 10.48 -12.02
N ASP A 165 8.78 9.42 -12.16
CA ASP A 165 7.68 9.12 -11.22
C ASP A 165 8.24 8.73 -9.85
N ARG A 166 9.33 7.96 -9.84
CA ARG A 166 10.05 7.50 -8.65
C ARG A 166 10.42 8.65 -7.71
N GLN A 167 11.02 9.72 -8.23
CA GLN A 167 11.46 10.84 -7.39
C GLN A 167 10.27 11.52 -6.69
N SER A 168 9.19 11.78 -7.42
CA SER A 168 8.01 12.44 -6.87
C SER A 168 7.32 11.57 -5.80
N LEU A 169 7.19 10.28 -6.06
CA LEU A 169 6.50 9.33 -5.19
C LEU A 169 7.31 9.04 -3.93
N PHE A 170 8.64 8.94 -4.04
CA PHE A 170 9.50 8.72 -2.87
C PHE A 170 9.53 9.94 -1.96
N GLN A 171 9.54 11.16 -2.51
CA GLN A 171 9.41 12.38 -1.71
C GLN A 171 8.06 12.44 -0.99
N GLN A 172 6.97 12.04 -1.65
CA GLN A 172 5.65 11.97 -1.01
C GLN A 172 5.61 10.93 0.10
N ALA A 173 6.15 9.73 -0.15
CA ALA A 173 6.23 8.66 0.85
C ALA A 173 7.07 9.07 2.06
N GLN A 174 8.22 9.71 1.84
CA GLN A 174 9.09 10.19 2.91
C GLN A 174 8.39 11.27 3.77
N LYS A 175 7.72 12.24 3.13
CA LYS A 175 6.92 13.24 3.85
C LYS A 175 5.82 12.60 4.68
N ASN A 176 5.16 11.57 4.16
CA ASN A 176 4.13 10.85 4.91
C ASN A 176 4.71 10.11 6.12
N LEU A 177 5.89 9.49 5.97
CA LEU A 177 6.59 8.84 7.09
C LEU A 177 6.97 9.83 8.20
N ILE A 178 7.45 11.02 7.83
CA ILE A 178 7.78 12.07 8.81
C ILE A 178 6.53 12.51 9.58
N LYS A 179 5.43 12.79 8.87
CA LYS A 179 4.15 13.16 9.50
C LYS A 179 3.64 12.11 10.47
N ILE A 180 3.66 10.83 10.08
CA ILE A 180 3.27 9.72 10.97
C ILE A 180 4.15 9.71 12.23
N GLY A 181 5.44 10.03 12.10
CA GLY A 181 6.35 10.17 13.24
C GLY A 181 5.97 11.32 14.18
N GLU A 182 5.63 12.49 13.63
CA GLU A 182 5.17 13.67 14.37
C GLU A 182 3.83 13.39 15.09
N ASP A 183 2.88 12.76 14.40
CA ASP A 183 1.59 12.36 14.96
C ASP A 183 1.77 11.36 16.12
N ALA A 184 2.70 10.40 15.97
CA ALA A 184 3.01 9.43 17.02
C ALA A 184 3.68 10.08 18.24
N GLN A 185 4.50 11.12 18.06
CA GLN A 185 5.06 11.88 19.16
C GLN A 185 3.97 12.68 19.89
N THR A 186 3.12 13.37 19.13
CA THR A 186 1.98 14.12 19.67
C THR A 186 1.08 13.22 20.52
N PHE A 187 0.75 12.03 20.02
CA PHE A 187 -0.03 11.03 20.76
C PHE A 187 0.67 10.58 22.05
N LYS A 188 1.99 10.33 22.02
CA LYS A 188 2.75 9.98 23.24
C LYS A 188 2.73 11.10 24.27
N ASP A 189 2.79 12.35 23.82
CA ASP A 189 2.75 13.51 24.71
C ASP A 189 1.35 13.77 25.27
N GLU A 190 0.30 13.44 24.53
CA GLU A 190 -1.08 13.38 25.05
C GLU A 190 -1.24 12.29 26.11
N LEU A 191 -0.72 11.08 25.87
CA LEU A 191 -0.75 10.00 26.86
C LEU A 191 -0.06 10.37 28.18
N LYS A 192 1.06 11.11 28.12
CA LYS A 192 1.76 11.59 29.34
C LYS A 192 0.95 12.64 30.12
N LYS A 193 0.06 13.39 29.44
CA LYS A 193 -0.81 14.39 30.09
C LYS A 193 -2.00 13.74 30.79
N ILE A 194 -2.38 12.53 30.39
CA ILE A 194 -3.39 11.73 31.08
C ILE A 194 -2.74 11.19 32.36
N LYS A 195 -3.17 11.68 33.53
CA LYS A 195 -2.69 11.15 34.82
C LYS A 195 -2.91 9.63 34.85
N PRO A 196 -1.93 8.84 35.33
CA PRO A 196 -2.15 7.42 35.53
C PRO A 196 -3.35 7.24 36.46
N PHE A 197 -4.27 6.36 36.06
CA PHE A 197 -5.40 5.98 36.89
C PHE A 197 -4.83 5.23 38.11
N GLU A 198 -4.70 5.92 39.25
CA GLU A 198 -4.41 5.26 40.51
C GLU A 198 -5.65 4.46 40.90
N PRO A 199 -5.60 3.10 40.93
CA PRO A 199 -6.68 2.36 41.54
C PRO A 199 -6.69 2.73 43.01
N LYS A 200 -7.74 3.44 43.47
CA LYS A 200 -8.01 3.58 44.90
C LYS A 200 -8.23 2.19 45.47
N VAL A 201 -7.17 1.61 46.01
CA VAL A 201 -7.23 0.42 46.84
C VAL A 201 -8.01 0.81 48.09
N MET A 202 -9.33 0.59 48.09
CA MET A 202 -10.15 0.61 49.29
C MET A 202 -9.87 -0.65 50.10
N ILE A 203 -8.73 -0.72 50.79
CA ILE A 203 -8.58 -1.60 51.95
C ILE A 203 -9.13 -0.84 53.14
N THR A 204 -10.45 -0.96 53.35
CA THR A 204 -11.02 -0.82 54.69
C THR A 204 -11.40 -2.21 55.18
N ALA A 205 -10.38 -3.05 55.41
CA ALA A 205 -10.57 -4.23 56.23
C ALA A 205 -10.63 -3.77 57.70
N LYS A 206 -11.85 -3.59 58.23
CA LYS A 206 -12.02 -3.62 59.69
C LYS A 206 -11.63 -5.03 60.15
N PRO A 207 -10.74 -5.19 61.13
CA PRO A 207 -10.44 -6.52 61.66
C PRO A 207 -11.70 -7.07 62.33
N VAL A 208 -12.24 -8.16 61.78
CA VAL A 208 -13.28 -8.95 62.43
C VAL A 208 -12.63 -9.60 63.64
N LYS A 209 -13.09 -9.25 64.85
CA LYS A 209 -12.68 -9.92 66.08
C LYS A 209 -13.01 -11.40 65.96
N VAL A 210 -11.99 -12.25 66.09
CA VAL A 210 -12.14 -13.69 66.23
C VAL A 210 -12.91 -13.94 67.53
N LEU A 211 -14.09 -14.53 67.44
CA LEU A 211 -14.81 -15.04 68.60
C LEU A 211 -14.12 -16.33 69.04
N GLU A 212 -13.42 -16.28 70.16
CA GLU A 212 -12.94 -17.46 70.88
C GLU A 212 -14.14 -18.22 71.41
N PHE A 213 -14.24 -19.51 71.06
CA PHE A 213 -15.18 -20.43 71.71
C PHE A 213 -14.43 -21.18 72.82
N PRO A 214 -15.00 -21.28 74.03
CA PRO A 214 -14.39 -22.04 75.11
C PRO A 214 -14.44 -23.54 74.80
N VAL A 215 -13.40 -24.23 75.30
CA VAL A 215 -13.06 -25.66 75.15
C VAL A 215 -14.23 -26.59 75.47
#